data_AF-A0AA95KFA6-F1
#
_entry.id   AF-A0AA95KFA6-F1
#
_cell.length_a   1.000
_cell.length_b   1.000
_cell.length_c   1.000
_cell.angle_alpha   90.00
_cell.angle_beta   90.00
_cell.angle_gamma   90.00
#
_symmetry.space_group_name_H-M   'P 1'
#
loop_
_entity.id
_entity.type
_entity.pdbx_description
1 polymer ?
#
loop_
_entity_poly.entity_id
_entity_poly.type
_entity_poly.pdbx_seq_one_letter_code
_entity_poly.pdbx_strand_id
1 'polypeptide(L)'
;MTLFNRLWSRVIIKRLDNNSACQKADILMLASEQKTGIEHLEPYGFTSTSHSGAEGIALFLAGDRSHGVLINVADRRYRLKGMKSGEVAIYTDEGDSVVLKRGRLIEATTETFVIHAKKEVVLDTPQVRTSGSIISSKEVKDKTGSLSTMRKQYNSHTHRGDSGGTTGLPNSRME
;
A
#
# COMPACT_ATOMS: atom_id res chain seq x y z
N MET A 1 -19.10 -21.33 38.63
CA MET A 1 -18.71 -20.49 37.47
C MET A 1 -19.51 -20.97 36.27
N THR A 2 -20.44 -20.18 35.77
CA THR A 2 -21.32 -20.54 34.64
C THR A 2 -20.52 -20.63 33.33
N LEU A 3 -20.93 -21.52 32.42
CA LEU A 3 -20.25 -21.77 31.12
C LEU A 3 -19.99 -20.49 30.30
N PHE A 4 -20.81 -19.45 30.50
CA PHE A 4 -20.74 -18.21 29.75
C PHE A 4 -19.39 -17.49 29.86
N ASN A 5 -18.75 -17.54 31.03
CA ASN A 5 -17.46 -16.87 31.26
C ASN A 5 -16.27 -17.55 30.56
N ARG A 6 -16.49 -18.71 29.94
CA ARG A 6 -15.43 -19.46 29.23
C ARG A 6 -15.47 -19.27 27.73
N LEU A 7 -16.52 -18.64 27.18
CA LEU A 7 -16.78 -18.55 25.74
C LEU A 7 -15.87 -17.59 25.00
N TRP A 8 -15.30 -16.59 25.68
CA TRP A 8 -14.43 -15.61 25.06
C TRP A 8 -13.42 -15.04 26.04
N SER A 9 -12.35 -14.44 25.53
CA SER A 9 -11.40 -13.65 26.32
C SER A 9 -10.83 -12.52 25.48
N ARG A 10 -10.59 -11.36 26.10
CA ARG A 10 -9.58 -10.42 25.58
C ARG A 10 -8.20 -11.05 25.75
N VAL A 11 -7.35 -10.87 24.76
CA VAL A 11 -6.03 -11.49 24.73
C VAL A 11 -4.96 -10.50 24.30
N ILE A 12 -3.73 -10.75 24.73
CA ILE A 12 -2.53 -10.08 24.23
C ILE A 12 -1.77 -11.06 23.34
N ILE A 13 -1.43 -10.63 22.13
CA ILE A 13 -0.61 -11.39 21.20
C ILE A 13 0.82 -11.42 21.70
N LYS A 14 1.37 -12.61 21.90
CA LYS A 14 2.79 -12.81 22.24
C LYS A 14 3.62 -13.06 20.98
N ARG A 15 3.10 -13.85 20.06
CA ARG A 15 3.73 -14.21 18.79
C ARG A 15 2.67 -14.55 17.74
N LEU A 16 2.98 -14.27 16.47
CA LEU A 16 2.26 -14.79 15.31
C LEU A 16 3.17 -15.73 14.51
N ASP A 17 2.61 -16.82 14.01
CA ASP A 17 3.22 -17.70 13.02
C ASP A 17 2.47 -17.53 11.69
N ASN A 18 3.21 -17.03 10.69
CA ASN A 18 2.68 -16.61 9.39
C ASN A 18 3.00 -17.62 8.28
N ASN A 19 3.59 -18.77 8.63
CA ASN A 19 4.04 -19.74 7.64
C ASN A 19 2.97 -20.80 7.32
N SER A 20 1.94 -20.94 8.17
CA SER A 20 0.85 -21.88 7.94
C SER A 20 -0.28 -21.27 7.11
N ALA A 21 -1.09 -22.14 6.47
CA ALA A 21 -2.22 -21.71 5.63
C ALA A 21 -3.26 -20.84 6.39
N CYS A 22 -3.46 -21.13 7.67
CA CYS A 22 -4.14 -20.26 8.62
C CYS A 22 -3.09 -19.70 9.58
N GLN A 23 -3.02 -18.38 9.75
CA GLN A 23 -2.09 -17.76 10.68
C GLN A 23 -2.37 -18.26 12.10
N LYS A 24 -1.33 -18.53 12.89
CA LYS A 24 -1.48 -18.99 14.28
C LYS A 24 -0.93 -17.98 15.26
N ALA A 25 -1.56 -17.88 16.43
CA ALA A 25 -1.17 -16.96 17.47
C ALA A 25 -0.86 -17.68 18.78
N ASP A 26 0.21 -17.25 19.42
CA ASP A 26 0.44 -17.50 20.84
C ASP A 26 -0.11 -16.30 21.63
N ILE A 27 -1.02 -16.57 22.56
CA ILE A 27 -1.83 -15.56 23.23
C ILE A 27 -1.69 -15.64 24.75
N LEU A 28 -1.76 -14.49 25.41
CA LEU A 28 -1.89 -14.34 26.85
C LEU A 28 -3.29 -13.83 27.20
N MET A 29 -3.95 -14.51 28.13
CA MET A 29 -5.31 -14.20 28.58
C MET A 29 -5.31 -13.75 30.05
N LEU A 30 -6.50 -13.46 30.57
CA LEU A 30 -6.69 -13.12 31.98
C LEU A 30 -6.13 -14.21 32.91
N ALA A 31 -5.72 -13.80 34.11
CA ALA A 31 -5.08 -14.67 35.11
C ALA A 31 -3.82 -15.38 34.59
N SER A 32 -3.12 -14.77 33.63
CA SER A 32 -1.86 -15.27 33.06
C SER A 32 -1.98 -16.62 32.33
N GLU A 33 -3.18 -17.03 31.92
CA GLU A 33 -3.37 -18.22 31.09
C GLU A 33 -2.76 -17.99 29.70
N GLN A 34 -1.96 -18.95 29.23
CA GLN A 34 -1.34 -18.90 27.91
C GLN A 34 -1.88 -20.02 27.03
N LYS A 35 -2.07 -19.71 25.75
CA LYS A 35 -2.40 -20.69 24.71
C LYS A 35 -1.51 -20.47 23.52
N THR A 36 -1.06 -21.56 22.91
CA THR A 36 -0.21 -21.53 21.74
C THR A 36 -0.94 -22.09 20.53
N GLY A 37 -0.56 -21.64 19.34
CA GLY A 37 -1.09 -22.19 18.10
C GLY A 37 -2.59 -21.95 17.86
N ILE A 38 -3.19 -20.92 18.48
CA ILE A 38 -4.59 -20.55 18.27
C ILE A 38 -4.76 -20.05 16.84
N GLU A 39 -5.74 -20.58 16.11
CA GLU A 39 -6.00 -20.18 14.73
C GLU A 39 -6.53 -18.73 14.68
N HIS A 40 -5.94 -17.89 13.83
CA HIS A 40 -6.38 -16.54 13.56
C HIS A 40 -7.07 -16.49 12.19
N LEU A 41 -8.40 -16.34 12.22
CA LEU A 41 -9.17 -16.22 10.99
C LEU A 41 -9.18 -14.77 10.52
N GLU A 42 -8.54 -14.53 9.37
CA GLU A 42 -8.47 -13.22 8.72
C GLU A 42 -9.58 -13.08 7.66
N PRO A 43 -10.17 -11.89 7.48
CA PRO A 43 -11.05 -11.62 6.35
C PRO A 43 -10.31 -11.84 5.02
N TYR A 44 -10.93 -12.51 4.06
CA TYR A 44 -10.33 -12.73 2.75
C TYR A 44 -9.87 -11.42 2.10
N GLY A 45 -8.65 -11.42 1.55
CA GLY A 45 -8.03 -10.24 0.94
C GLY A 45 -7.29 -9.32 1.91
N PHE A 46 -7.34 -9.61 3.22
CA PHE A 46 -6.58 -8.89 4.24
C PHE A 46 -5.70 -9.87 5.01
N THR A 47 -4.43 -9.53 5.17
CA THR A 47 -3.53 -10.23 6.08
C THR A 47 -2.65 -9.22 6.79
N SER A 48 -2.35 -9.46 8.06
CA SER A 48 -1.52 -8.56 8.85
C SER A 48 -0.70 -9.30 9.89
N THR A 49 0.46 -8.73 10.21
CA THR A 49 1.39 -9.30 11.20
C THR A 49 1.65 -8.28 12.28
N SER A 50 0.76 -8.25 13.28
CA SER A 50 0.88 -7.29 14.38
C SER A 50 2.11 -7.54 15.25
N HIS A 51 2.61 -6.49 15.88
CA HIS A 51 3.66 -6.59 16.89
C HIS A 51 3.21 -7.32 18.15
N SER A 52 4.17 -7.92 18.86
CA SER A 52 3.93 -8.44 20.22
C SER A 52 3.36 -7.32 21.10
N GLY A 53 2.36 -7.65 21.92
CA GLY A 53 1.61 -6.68 22.70
C GLY A 53 0.34 -6.16 22.03
N ALA A 54 0.08 -6.51 20.76
CA ALA A 54 -1.22 -6.28 20.13
C ALA A 54 -2.34 -7.02 20.87
N GLU A 55 -3.58 -6.60 20.66
CA GLU A 55 -4.74 -7.13 21.37
C GLU A 55 -5.69 -7.84 20.41
N GLY A 56 -6.41 -8.84 20.90
CA GLY A 56 -7.47 -9.48 20.12
C GLY A 56 -8.55 -10.10 21.00
N ILE A 57 -9.46 -10.82 20.35
CA ILE A 57 -10.52 -11.58 21.02
C ILE A 57 -10.36 -13.05 20.66
N ALA A 58 -10.15 -13.91 21.66
CA ALA A 58 -10.24 -15.35 21.47
C ALA A 58 -11.66 -15.82 21.80
N LEU A 59 -12.24 -16.62 20.91
CA LEU A 59 -13.50 -17.31 21.07
C LEU A 59 -13.26 -18.79 21.35
N PHE A 60 -14.03 -19.37 22.28
CA PHE A 60 -13.95 -20.77 22.69
C PHE A 60 -15.34 -21.38 22.58
N LEU A 61 -15.62 -22.00 21.44
CA LEU A 61 -16.93 -22.59 21.15
C LEU A 61 -17.27 -23.66 22.19
N ALA A 62 -18.53 -23.66 22.66
CA ALA A 62 -19.00 -24.50 23.77
C ALA A 62 -18.18 -24.39 25.09
N GLY A 63 -17.30 -23.38 25.22
CA GLY A 63 -16.44 -23.19 26.39
C GLY A 63 -15.21 -24.10 26.43
N ASP A 64 -14.95 -24.84 25.35
CA ASP A 64 -13.74 -25.66 25.19
C ASP A 64 -12.53 -24.77 24.93
N ARG A 65 -11.65 -24.66 25.95
CA ARG A 65 -10.44 -23.84 25.86
C ARG A 65 -9.31 -24.52 25.09
N SER A 66 -9.46 -25.76 24.65
CA SER A 66 -8.48 -26.43 23.79
C SER A 66 -8.59 -26.00 22.33
N HIS A 67 -9.78 -25.56 21.89
CA HIS A 67 -10.07 -25.13 20.52
C HIS A 67 -10.53 -23.67 20.49
N GLY A 68 -9.56 -22.76 20.58
CA GLY A 68 -9.82 -21.33 20.45
C GLY A 68 -9.66 -20.84 19.02
N VAL A 69 -10.43 -19.82 18.65
CA VAL A 69 -10.27 -19.04 17.42
C VAL A 69 -10.03 -17.58 17.79
N LEU A 70 -8.93 -17.01 17.30
CA LEU A 70 -8.63 -15.59 17.41
C LEU A 70 -9.33 -14.83 16.30
N ILE A 71 -9.98 -13.73 16.66
CA ILE A 71 -10.59 -12.79 15.73
C ILE A 71 -10.19 -11.36 16.10
N ASN A 72 -10.18 -10.49 15.09
CA ASN A 72 -9.99 -9.05 15.21
C ASN A 72 -8.77 -8.65 16.07
N VAL A 73 -7.59 -8.76 15.47
CA VAL A 73 -6.34 -8.30 16.07
C VAL A 73 -6.16 -6.81 15.80
N ALA A 74 -5.95 -6.02 16.85
CA ALA A 74 -5.74 -4.59 16.79
C ALA A 74 -4.50 -4.19 17.60
N ASP A 75 -3.69 -3.31 17.02
CA ASP A 75 -2.58 -2.66 17.73
C ASP A 75 -2.88 -1.17 17.93
N ARG A 76 -3.34 -0.83 19.13
CA ARG A 76 -3.72 0.55 19.46
C ARG A 76 -2.56 1.53 19.45
N ARG A 77 -1.30 1.05 19.50
CA ARG A 77 -0.10 1.92 19.46
C ARG A 77 -0.01 2.68 18.14
N TYR A 78 -0.43 2.03 17.05
CA TYR A 78 -0.29 2.52 15.68
C TYR A 78 -1.62 2.93 15.04
N ARG A 79 -2.74 2.83 15.77
CA ARG A 79 -4.05 3.25 15.26
C ARG A 79 -4.02 4.72 14.82
N LEU A 80 -4.35 4.97 13.56
CA LEU A 80 -4.51 6.34 13.05
C LEU A 80 -5.53 7.12 13.89
N LYS A 81 -5.24 8.38 14.21
CA LYS A 81 -6.10 9.26 15.02
C LYS A 81 -6.57 10.44 14.18
N GLY A 82 -7.63 11.14 14.64
CA GLY A 82 -8.12 12.38 14.01
C GLY A 82 -8.89 12.20 12.70
N MET A 83 -9.27 10.97 12.34
CA MET A 83 -10.10 10.69 11.17
C MET A 83 -11.52 11.25 11.35
N LYS A 84 -12.12 11.73 10.26
CA LYS A 84 -13.53 12.16 10.26
C LYS A 84 -14.47 10.96 10.18
N SER A 85 -15.69 11.14 10.67
CA SER A 85 -16.73 10.10 10.58
C SER A 85 -16.96 9.67 9.12
N GLY A 86 -16.94 8.36 8.89
CA GLY A 86 -17.10 7.74 7.58
C GLY A 86 -15.81 7.57 6.76
N GLU A 87 -14.66 8.02 7.23
CA GLU A 87 -13.37 7.74 6.59
C GLU A 87 -12.87 6.32 6.91
N VAL A 88 -12.17 5.71 5.94
CA VAL A 88 -11.62 4.35 6.05
C VAL A 88 -10.15 4.39 5.66
N ALA A 89 -9.31 3.60 6.33
CA ALA A 89 -7.88 3.57 6.06
C ALA A 89 -7.30 2.15 6.21
N ILE A 90 -6.24 1.90 5.44
CA ILE A 90 -5.27 0.81 5.67
C ILE A 90 -3.94 1.50 6.00
N TYR A 91 -3.19 0.98 6.97
CA TYR A 91 -1.98 1.62 7.48
C TYR A 91 -0.99 0.64 8.10
N THR A 92 0.28 1.04 8.21
CA THR A 92 1.37 0.32 8.88
C THR A 92 1.85 1.07 10.12
N ASP A 93 2.67 0.42 10.95
CA ASP A 93 3.32 1.05 12.10
C ASP A 93 4.43 2.03 11.72
N GLU A 94 4.98 1.90 10.50
CA GLU A 94 6.01 2.79 9.95
C GLU A 94 5.43 4.13 9.44
N GLY A 95 4.11 4.25 9.37
CA GLY A 95 3.41 5.47 8.98
C GLY A 95 2.89 5.49 7.56
N ASP A 96 3.04 4.41 6.79
CA ASP A 96 2.38 4.28 5.49
C ASP A 96 0.88 4.19 5.65
N SER A 97 0.13 4.77 4.71
CA SER A 97 -1.33 4.64 4.70
C SER A 97 -1.95 4.84 3.32
N VAL A 98 -3.13 4.25 3.14
CA VAL A 98 -4.09 4.61 2.08
C VAL A 98 -5.41 4.96 2.76
N VAL A 99 -5.84 6.22 2.64
CA VAL A 99 -7.00 6.77 3.34
C VAL A 99 -8.07 7.22 2.36
N LEU A 100 -9.28 6.67 2.49
CA LEU A 100 -10.48 7.10 1.78
C LEU A 100 -11.16 8.21 2.60
N LYS A 101 -10.83 9.45 2.26
CA LYS A 101 -11.26 10.67 2.95
C LYS A 101 -12.63 11.18 2.49
N ARG A 102 -13.23 12.09 3.27
CA ARG A 102 -14.42 12.85 2.84
C ARG A 102 -14.11 13.70 1.62
N GLY A 103 -15.13 13.96 0.79
CA GLY A 103 -14.97 14.67 -0.48
C GLY A 103 -14.56 13.78 -1.66
N ARG A 104 -14.60 12.44 -1.49
CA ARG A 104 -14.22 11.44 -2.52
C ARG A 104 -12.73 11.53 -2.87
N LEU A 105 -11.89 11.71 -1.86
CA LEU A 105 -10.44 11.83 -1.99
C LEU A 105 -9.78 10.57 -1.45
N ILE A 106 -8.86 10.00 -2.22
CA ILE A 106 -7.97 8.93 -1.76
C ILE A 106 -6.58 9.55 -1.57
N GLU A 107 -6.01 9.37 -0.40
CA GLU A 107 -4.66 9.85 -0.07
C GLU A 107 -3.77 8.65 0.28
N ALA A 108 -2.68 8.48 -0.46
CA ALA A 108 -1.66 7.49 -0.15
C ALA A 108 -0.42 8.22 0.39
N THR A 109 0.06 7.81 1.55
CA THR A 109 1.29 8.31 2.18
C THR A 109 2.26 7.14 2.28
N THR A 110 3.47 7.29 1.75
CA THR A 110 4.54 6.28 1.84
C THR A 110 5.90 6.89 1.50
N GLU A 111 6.98 6.25 1.92
CA GLU A 111 8.34 6.61 1.50
C GLU A 111 8.60 6.22 0.03
N THR A 112 8.19 5.02 -0.39
CA THR A 112 8.41 4.53 -1.76
C THR A 112 7.13 3.88 -2.32
N PHE A 113 6.59 4.45 -3.41
CA PHE A 113 5.40 3.92 -4.07
C PHE A 113 5.73 3.23 -5.40
N VAL A 114 5.65 1.88 -5.43
CA VAL A 114 5.97 1.07 -6.62
C VAL A 114 4.69 0.46 -7.21
N ILE A 115 4.50 0.63 -8.52
CA ILE A 115 3.37 0.04 -9.27
C ILE A 115 3.91 -0.97 -10.28
N HIS A 116 3.59 -2.25 -10.08
CA HIS A 116 3.93 -3.33 -11.01
C HIS A 116 2.71 -3.71 -11.86
N ALA A 117 2.57 -3.07 -13.03
CA ALA A 117 1.51 -3.38 -14.00
C ALA A 117 2.08 -4.04 -15.26
N LYS A 118 1.49 -5.17 -15.70
CA LYS A 118 1.95 -5.92 -16.89
C LYS A 118 1.52 -5.29 -18.22
N LYS A 119 0.41 -4.56 -18.23
CA LYS A 119 -0.18 -3.99 -19.46
C LYS A 119 0.08 -2.49 -19.53
N GLU A 120 -0.49 -1.73 -18.61
CA GLU A 120 -0.39 -0.28 -18.58
C GLU A 120 -0.81 0.28 -17.21
N VAL A 121 -0.47 1.55 -16.99
CA VAL A 121 -1.03 2.40 -15.92
C VAL A 121 -1.76 3.55 -16.61
N VAL A 122 -3.06 3.68 -16.36
CA VAL A 122 -3.90 4.75 -16.92
C VAL A 122 -4.17 5.81 -15.87
N LEU A 123 -3.91 7.06 -16.21
CA LEU A 123 -4.20 8.24 -15.38
C LEU A 123 -5.20 9.15 -16.12
N ASP A 124 -6.50 8.90 -15.94
CA ASP A 124 -7.56 9.70 -16.54
C ASP A 124 -7.83 10.96 -15.68
N THR A 125 -7.03 11.99 -15.94
CA THR A 125 -7.10 13.27 -15.24
C THR A 125 -6.60 14.38 -16.16
N PRO A 126 -7.15 15.60 -16.08
CA PRO A 126 -6.62 16.75 -16.83
C PRO A 126 -5.16 17.08 -16.51
N GLN A 127 -4.66 16.74 -15.32
CA GLN A 127 -3.32 17.10 -14.87
C GLN A 127 -2.67 16.02 -14.00
N VAL A 128 -1.36 15.80 -14.24
CA VAL A 128 -0.45 15.05 -13.37
C VAL A 128 0.66 16.01 -12.96
N ARG A 129 0.91 16.15 -11.65
CA ARG A 129 1.93 17.05 -11.09
C ARG A 129 3.00 16.24 -10.37
N THR A 130 4.26 16.49 -10.70
CA THR A 130 5.44 15.90 -10.02
C THR A 130 6.34 17.03 -9.53
N SER A 131 6.93 16.89 -8.34
CA SER A 131 7.92 17.84 -7.83
C SER A 131 9.33 17.57 -8.37
N GLY A 132 9.59 16.31 -8.77
CA GLY A 132 10.86 15.87 -9.33
C GLY A 132 10.78 15.48 -10.80
N SER A 133 11.87 14.88 -11.28
CA SER A 133 12.07 14.48 -12.67
C SER A 133 11.14 13.34 -13.11
N ILE A 134 10.83 13.32 -14.42
CA ILE A 134 10.19 12.19 -15.10
C ILE A 134 11.28 11.48 -15.91
N ILE A 135 11.56 10.22 -15.58
CA ILE A 135 12.57 9.40 -16.27
C ILE A 135 11.85 8.31 -17.07
N SER A 136 12.07 8.29 -18.38
CA SER A 136 11.55 7.26 -19.29
C SER A 136 12.72 6.57 -19.99
N SER A 137 12.79 5.24 -19.90
CA SER A 137 13.76 4.43 -20.65
C SER A 137 13.38 4.24 -22.13
N LYS A 138 12.16 4.63 -22.49
CA LYS A 138 11.60 4.56 -23.83
C LYS A 138 11.10 5.93 -24.27
N GLU A 139 10.22 5.95 -25.25
CA GLU A 139 9.66 7.15 -25.83
C GLU A 139 8.73 7.92 -24.88
N VAL A 140 8.73 9.25 -24.97
CA VAL A 140 7.68 10.12 -24.43
C VAL A 140 6.98 10.79 -25.61
N LYS A 141 5.65 10.77 -25.60
CA LYS A 141 4.80 11.30 -26.67
C LYS A 141 3.69 12.16 -26.08
N ASP A 142 3.29 13.18 -26.83
CA ASP A 142 2.07 13.95 -26.59
C ASP A 142 1.10 13.77 -27.77
N LYS A 143 0.11 14.66 -27.88
CA LYS A 143 -0.89 14.62 -28.95
C LYS A 143 -0.30 14.83 -30.36
N THR A 144 0.80 15.57 -30.48
CA THR A 144 1.33 16.06 -31.76
C THR A 144 2.60 15.33 -32.17
N GLY A 145 3.43 14.90 -31.21
CA GLY A 145 4.72 14.29 -31.53
C GLY A 145 5.35 13.50 -30.39
N SER A 146 6.63 13.16 -30.60
CA SER A 146 7.48 12.46 -29.63
C SER A 146 8.79 13.19 -29.43
N LEU A 147 9.45 12.96 -28.29
CA LEU A 147 10.80 13.46 -28.07
C LEU A 147 11.77 12.98 -29.15
N SER A 148 11.68 11.72 -29.61
CA SER A 148 12.49 11.26 -30.75
C SER A 148 12.21 12.01 -32.06
N THR A 149 10.97 12.40 -32.33
CA THR A 149 10.62 13.17 -33.53
C THR A 149 11.21 14.58 -33.44
N MET A 150 11.13 15.22 -32.27
CA MET A 150 11.76 16.52 -32.02
C MET A 150 13.28 16.43 -32.20
N ARG A 151 13.95 15.42 -31.63
CA ARG A 151 15.40 15.20 -31.80
C ARG A 151 15.78 15.02 -33.27
N LYS A 152 15.01 14.23 -34.03
CA LYS A 152 15.24 14.01 -35.47
C LYS A 152 15.09 15.30 -36.26
N GLN A 153 13.96 16.00 -36.10
CA GLN A 153 13.70 17.26 -36.80
C GLN A 153 14.78 18.29 -36.49
N TYR A 154 15.15 18.44 -35.21
CA TYR A 154 16.25 19.30 -34.81
C TYR A 154 17.56 18.86 -35.48
N ASN A 155 17.98 17.60 -35.36
CA ASN A 155 19.27 17.17 -35.93
C ASN A 155 19.36 17.27 -37.46
N SER A 156 18.23 17.36 -38.17
CA SER A 156 18.17 17.50 -39.63
C SER A 156 17.79 18.90 -40.11
N HIS A 157 17.49 19.85 -39.22
CA HIS A 157 16.95 21.13 -39.67
C HIS A 157 18.03 21.97 -40.37
N THR A 158 17.59 22.71 -41.37
CA THR A 158 18.38 23.73 -42.06
C THR A 158 17.51 24.97 -42.25
N HIS A 159 18.15 26.12 -42.48
CA HIS A 159 17.46 27.36 -42.80
C HIS A 159 17.93 27.88 -44.15
N ARG A 160 17.02 28.57 -44.88
CA ARG A 160 17.39 29.31 -46.08
C ARG A 160 17.99 30.66 -45.65
N GLY A 161 19.19 30.97 -46.13
CA GLY A 161 19.85 32.25 -45.93
C GLY A 161 19.28 33.35 -46.82
N ASP A 162 19.48 34.60 -46.41
CA ASP A 162 19.09 35.81 -47.15
C ASP A 162 19.84 35.97 -48.49
N SER A 163 21.01 35.36 -48.60
CA SER A 163 21.85 35.34 -49.81
C SER A 163 21.58 34.14 -50.73
N GLY A 164 20.48 33.39 -50.51
CA GLY A 164 20.04 32.29 -51.37
C GLY A 164 20.64 30.91 -51.08
N GLY A 165 21.59 30.80 -50.14
CA GLY A 165 22.13 29.51 -49.67
C GLY A 165 21.27 28.82 -48.61
N THR A 166 21.65 27.61 -48.21
CA THR A 166 21.05 26.86 -47.09
C THR A 166 22.13 26.63 -46.03
N THR A 167 21.77 26.76 -44.75
CA THR A 167 22.70 26.48 -43.65
C THR A 167 23.12 25.00 -43.64
N GLY A 168 24.25 24.70 -43.00
CA GLY A 168 24.55 23.33 -42.60
C GLY A 168 23.58 22.83 -41.52
N LEU A 169 23.71 21.54 -41.18
CA LEU A 169 23.02 20.93 -40.04
C LEU A 169 23.52 21.51 -38.71
N PRO A 170 22.75 21.35 -37.61
CA PRO A 170 23.23 21.77 -36.29
C PRO A 170 24.52 21.07 -35.90
N ASN A 171 25.46 21.85 -35.38
CA ASN A 171 26.78 21.37 -34.94
C ASN A 171 26.74 20.69 -33.56
N SER A 172 25.71 20.94 -32.75
CA SER A 172 25.41 20.20 -31.51
C SER A 172 24.15 19.38 -31.69
N ARG A 173 24.26 18.06 -31.58
CA ARG A 173 23.13 17.14 -31.79
C ARG A 173 22.37 16.90 -30.49
N MET A 174 21.06 16.68 -30.61
CA MET A 174 20.26 16.10 -29.53
C MET A 174 20.28 14.58 -29.69
N GLU A 175 21.05 13.90 -28.85
CA GLU A 175 21.19 12.44 -28.81
C GLU A 175 20.28 11.81 -27.75
#